data_AF-K1PD84-F1
#
_entry.id   AF-K1PD84-F1
#
_cell.length_a   1.000
_cell.length_b   1.000
_cell.length_c   1.000
_cell.angle_alpha   90.00
_cell.angle_beta   90.00
_cell.angle_gamma   90.00
#
_symmetry.space_group_name_H-M   'P 1'
#
loop_
_entity.id
_entity.type
_entity.pdbx_description
1 polymer ?
#
loop_
_entity_poly.entity_id
_entity_poly.type
_entity_poly.pdbx_seq_one_letter_code
_entity_poly.pdbx_strand_id
1 'polypeptide(L)'
;MFNHGPPSEILEANRQIVLKPKNDVDLSLNGEEADEDEEVSESVESAKRWQKFVDDNKYVAIGDVYNSCDDKDRITLGKAILLPNEETGGLKVRTFINITLEKPLTEGEFLVDVKYNGKDLYDNHWEFCTIDENQEVKQVFCPYKPGFYTWATDKKIPKFIPKGKYHTRAWLNGDDGKLLTCGLTTFVL
;
A
#
# COMPACT_ATOMS: atom_id res chain seq x y z
N MET A 1 -17.86 -11.78 2.42
CA MET A 1 -17.01 -12.99 2.42
C MET A 1 -15.91 -12.75 1.38
N PHE A 2 -14.64 -12.83 1.79
CA PHE A 2 -13.49 -12.64 0.90
C PHE A 2 -13.45 -13.77 -0.13
N ASN A 3 -13.97 -13.57 -1.35
CA ASN A 3 -13.87 -14.64 -2.34
C ASN A 3 -12.44 -14.84 -2.84
N HIS A 4 -11.59 -13.82 -2.72
CA HIS A 4 -10.13 -13.94 -2.80
C HIS A 4 -9.52 -12.94 -1.81
N GLY A 5 -9.17 -13.40 -0.60
CA GLY A 5 -8.29 -12.62 0.28
C GLY A 5 -6.92 -12.42 -0.39
N PRO A 6 -6.07 -11.48 0.08
CA PRO A 6 -4.68 -11.43 -0.37
C PRO A 6 -4.02 -12.81 -0.14
N PRO A 7 -3.18 -13.31 -1.07
CA PRO A 7 -2.55 -14.62 -0.93
C PRO A 7 -1.82 -14.72 0.39
N SER A 8 -2.06 -15.81 1.12
CA SER A 8 -1.41 -16.07 2.41
C SER A 8 0.11 -15.97 2.33
N GLU A 9 0.70 -16.32 1.18
CA GLU A 9 2.14 -16.22 0.92
C GLU A 9 2.66 -14.77 0.94
N ILE A 10 1.90 -13.79 0.43
CA ILE A 10 2.26 -12.36 0.50
C ILE A 10 2.14 -11.87 1.94
N LEU A 11 1.13 -12.36 2.65
CA LEU A 11 0.90 -12.01 4.05
C LEU A 11 2.03 -12.53 4.94
N GLU A 12 2.47 -13.77 4.73
CA GLU A 12 3.54 -14.41 5.51
C GLU A 12 4.92 -13.84 5.22
N ALA A 13 5.24 -13.56 3.95
CA ALA A 13 6.53 -12.99 3.58
C ALA A 13 6.76 -11.61 4.21
N ASN A 14 5.76 -10.72 4.15
CA ASN A 14 5.90 -9.37 4.70
C ASN A 14 6.00 -9.33 6.23
N ARG A 15 5.50 -10.36 6.92
CA ARG A 15 5.67 -10.51 8.38
C ARG A 15 7.14 -10.75 8.76
N GLN A 16 7.92 -11.44 7.93
CA GLN A 16 9.32 -11.77 8.20
C GLN A 16 10.26 -10.59 8.00
N ILE A 17 9.93 -9.68 7.09
CA ILE A 17 10.75 -8.51 6.74
C ILE A 17 10.94 -7.57 7.93
N VAL A 18 9.90 -7.35 8.72
CA VAL A 18 9.91 -6.41 9.85
C VAL A 18 10.54 -7.03 11.10
N LEU A 19 10.60 -8.37 11.18
CA LEU A 19 11.25 -9.08 12.27
C LEU A 19 12.77 -9.24 12.07
N LYS A 20 13.31 -8.95 10.89
CA LYS A 20 14.76 -8.92 10.67
C LYS A 20 15.33 -7.62 11.28
N PRO A 21 16.17 -7.69 12.33
CA PRO A 21 16.88 -6.52 12.81
C PRO A 21 17.79 -5.98 11.69
N LYS A 22 17.83 -4.65 11.50
CA LYS A 22 18.66 -3.95 10.51
C LYS A 22 20.20 -4.11 10.71
N ASN A 23 20.65 -4.98 11.62
CA ASN A 23 22.00 -4.94 12.19
C ASN A 23 22.86 -6.20 11.97
N ASP A 24 22.53 -7.07 11.03
CA ASP A 24 23.47 -8.14 10.66
C ASP A 24 24.24 -7.74 9.41
N VAL A 25 25.13 -6.74 9.58
CA VAL A 25 26.37 -6.72 8.78
C VAL A 25 27.25 -7.80 9.40
N ASP A 26 27.20 -9.00 8.82
CA ASP A 26 28.06 -10.11 9.22
C ASP A 26 29.51 -9.77 8.86
N LEU A 27 30.21 -9.16 9.81
CA LEU A 27 31.67 -9.09 9.83
C LEU A 27 32.21 -10.45 10.23
N SER A 28 32.19 -11.41 9.30
CA SER A 28 33.00 -12.62 9.41
C SER A 28 33.91 -12.76 8.19
N LEU A 29 35.14 -12.28 8.37
CA LEU A 29 36.30 -12.70 7.59
C LEU A 29 36.48 -14.21 7.78
N ASN A 30 36.20 -15.01 6.75
CA ASN A 30 36.93 -16.24 6.43
C ASN A 30 36.63 -16.62 4.99
N GLY A 31 37.70 -16.72 4.19
CA GLY A 31 37.60 -16.97 2.76
C GLY A 31 37.14 -18.37 2.43
N GLU A 32 36.25 -18.43 1.45
CA GLU A 32 36.13 -19.43 0.40
C GLU A 32 35.34 -18.73 -0.72
N GLU A 33 35.80 -18.87 -1.97
CA GLU A 33 35.15 -18.31 -3.16
C GLU A 33 33.74 -18.91 -3.30
N ALA A 34 32.75 -18.24 -2.74
CA ALA A 34 31.34 -18.50 -2.98
C ALA A 34 30.87 -17.48 -4.02
N ASP A 35 30.25 -17.99 -5.07
CA ASP A 35 29.57 -17.21 -6.09
C ASP A 35 28.78 -16.06 -5.44
N GLU A 36 29.01 -14.83 -5.91
CA GLU A 36 28.22 -13.65 -5.52
C GLU A 36 26.80 -13.85 -6.05
N ASP A 37 26.00 -14.67 -5.36
CA ASP A 37 24.55 -14.64 -5.45
C ASP A 37 24.15 -13.23 -5.00
N GLU A 38 23.91 -12.32 -5.95
CA GLU A 38 23.38 -10.97 -5.68
C GLU A 38 22.16 -11.14 -4.77
N GLU A 39 22.28 -10.80 -3.49
CA GLU A 39 21.16 -10.78 -2.55
C GLU A 39 20.07 -9.88 -3.14
N VAL A 40 19.02 -10.50 -3.68
CA VAL A 40 17.91 -9.76 -4.29
C VAL A 40 17.26 -8.92 -3.19
N SER A 41 17.29 -7.60 -3.36
CA SER A 41 16.79 -6.70 -2.33
C SER A 41 15.32 -6.97 -2.02
N GLU A 42 14.94 -6.84 -0.75
CA GLU A 42 13.57 -7.06 -0.28
C GLU A 42 12.53 -6.18 -0.99
N SER A 43 12.96 -4.99 -1.43
CA SER A 43 12.15 -4.12 -2.29
C SER A 43 11.73 -4.82 -3.59
N VAL A 44 12.68 -5.49 -4.25
CA VAL A 44 12.44 -6.24 -5.49
C VAL A 44 11.57 -7.47 -5.23
N GLU A 45 11.84 -8.22 -4.16
CA GLU A 45 11.06 -9.40 -3.82
C GLU A 45 9.61 -9.06 -3.47
N SER A 46 9.39 -8.04 -2.63
CA SER A 46 8.05 -7.58 -2.27
C SER A 46 7.26 -7.12 -3.50
N ALA A 47 7.89 -6.39 -4.43
CA ALA A 47 7.27 -5.98 -5.69
C ALA A 47 6.88 -7.19 -6.56
N LYS A 48 7.76 -8.19 -6.69
CA LYS A 48 7.49 -9.44 -7.44
C LYS A 48 6.31 -10.21 -6.85
N ARG A 49 6.24 -10.35 -5.52
CA ARG A 49 5.13 -11.03 -4.82
C ARG A 49 3.79 -10.37 -5.14
N TRP A 50 3.72 -9.05 -5.00
CA TRP A 50 2.50 -8.30 -5.32
C TRP A 50 2.13 -8.32 -6.80
N GLN A 51 3.12 -8.31 -7.70
CA GLN A 51 2.85 -8.42 -9.13
C GLN A 51 2.31 -9.80 -9.48
N LYS A 52 2.89 -10.87 -8.94
CA LYS A 52 2.38 -12.24 -9.09
C LYS A 52 0.91 -12.35 -8.66
N PHE A 53 0.54 -11.72 -7.54
CA PHE A 53 -0.87 -11.68 -7.11
C PHE A 53 -1.79 -11.01 -8.14
N VAL A 54 -1.38 -9.88 -8.69
CA VAL A 54 -2.13 -9.17 -9.74
C VAL A 54 -2.29 -10.06 -10.97
N ASP A 55 -1.21 -10.71 -11.41
CA ASP A 55 -1.17 -11.54 -12.61
C ASP A 55 -2.01 -12.82 -12.47
N ASP A 56 -1.84 -13.55 -11.36
CA ASP A 56 -2.56 -14.80 -11.07
C ASP A 56 -4.08 -14.58 -11.02
N ASN A 57 -4.51 -13.40 -10.57
CA ASN A 57 -5.92 -13.01 -10.50
C ASN A 57 -6.40 -12.19 -11.71
N LYS A 58 -5.53 -11.94 -12.70
CA LYS A 58 -5.81 -11.16 -13.91
C LYS A 58 -6.39 -9.77 -13.60
N TYR A 59 -5.88 -9.14 -12.55
CA TYR A 59 -6.29 -7.81 -12.15
C TYR A 59 -5.63 -6.71 -12.99
N VAL A 60 -6.29 -5.57 -13.08
CA VAL A 60 -5.72 -4.34 -13.66
C VAL A 60 -5.21 -3.47 -12.52
N ALA A 61 -3.89 -3.48 -12.28
CA ALA A 61 -3.27 -2.61 -11.29
C ALA A 61 -3.18 -1.17 -11.80
N ILE A 62 -3.54 -0.21 -10.94
CA ILE A 62 -3.48 1.23 -11.23
C ILE A 62 -2.55 1.99 -10.27
N GLY A 63 -1.99 1.30 -9.29
CA GLY A 63 -1.04 1.86 -8.36
C GLY A 63 -0.58 0.88 -7.29
N ASP A 64 0.39 1.35 -6.52
CA ASP A 64 1.10 0.60 -5.50
C ASP A 64 1.03 1.34 -4.17
N VAL A 65 1.18 0.58 -3.08
CA VAL A 65 1.30 1.11 -1.73
C VAL A 65 2.64 0.68 -1.18
N TYR A 66 3.37 1.59 -0.57
CA TYR A 66 4.74 1.41 -0.09
C TYR A 66 4.89 1.81 1.38
N ASN A 67 6.02 1.43 1.98
CA ASN A 67 6.42 1.89 3.32
C ASN A 67 7.07 3.30 3.31
N SER A 68 7.42 3.81 2.12
CA SER A 68 8.02 5.14 1.94
C SER A 68 7.58 5.74 0.60
N CYS A 69 7.46 7.07 0.52
CA CYS A 69 7.13 7.74 -0.73
C CYS A 69 8.33 7.94 -1.65
N ASP A 70 9.49 8.29 -1.06
CA ASP A 70 10.60 8.89 -1.79
C ASP A 70 11.87 8.00 -1.79
N ASP A 71 11.89 6.93 -0.99
CA ASP A 71 13.00 5.98 -0.97
C ASP A 71 13.03 5.10 -2.23
N LYS A 72 14.24 4.89 -2.76
CA LYS A 72 14.46 4.01 -3.92
C LYS A 72 14.26 2.54 -3.59
N ASP A 73 14.63 2.13 -2.38
CA ASP A 73 14.54 0.75 -1.90
C ASP A 73 13.27 0.52 -1.05
N ARG A 74 12.19 1.25 -1.36
CA ARG A 74 10.91 1.12 -0.67
C ARG A 74 10.30 -0.26 -0.88
N ILE A 75 9.69 -0.79 0.17
CA ILE A 75 9.03 -2.10 0.19
C ILE A 75 7.58 -1.91 -0.27
N THR A 76 7.12 -2.80 -1.15
CA THR A 76 5.72 -2.80 -1.59
C THR A 76 4.83 -3.44 -0.52
N LEU A 77 3.96 -2.62 0.07
CA LEU A 77 2.99 -3.00 1.10
C LEU A 77 1.61 -3.31 0.52
N GLY A 78 1.34 -2.97 -0.73
CA GLY A 78 0.00 -3.12 -1.29
C GLY A 78 -0.13 -2.80 -2.77
N LYS A 79 -1.33 -3.07 -3.29
CA LYS A 79 -1.73 -2.81 -4.69
C LYS A 79 -3.11 -2.18 -4.72
N ALA A 80 -3.27 -1.17 -5.57
CA ALA A 80 -4.57 -0.64 -5.97
C ALA A 80 -4.97 -1.22 -7.33
N ILE A 81 -6.11 -1.88 -7.39
CA ILE A 81 -6.63 -2.53 -8.61
C ILE A 81 -7.97 -1.97 -9.02
N LEU A 82 -8.25 -2.03 -10.31
CA LEU A 82 -9.53 -1.66 -10.90
C LEU A 82 -10.42 -2.90 -11.04
N LEU A 83 -11.66 -2.80 -10.55
CA LEU A 83 -12.66 -3.85 -10.65
C LEU A 83 -13.99 -3.29 -11.19
N PRO A 84 -14.80 -4.10 -11.89
CA PRO A 84 -16.18 -3.76 -12.13
C PRO A 84 -16.96 -3.54 -10.83
N ASN A 85 -17.87 -2.58 -10.84
CA ASN A 85 -18.80 -2.34 -9.75
C ASN A 85 -20.19 -2.88 -10.14
N GLU A 86 -20.45 -4.14 -9.81
CA GLU A 86 -21.68 -4.86 -10.18
C GLU A 86 -22.96 -4.21 -9.61
N GLU A 87 -22.88 -3.62 -8.42
CA GLU A 87 -24.04 -3.02 -7.74
C GLU A 87 -24.59 -1.78 -8.45
N THR A 88 -23.70 -0.94 -8.99
CA THR A 88 -24.07 0.40 -9.46
C THR A 88 -23.84 0.62 -10.95
N GLY A 89 -23.20 -0.35 -11.61
CA GLY A 89 -22.64 -0.21 -12.95
C GLY A 89 -21.47 0.78 -12.95
N GLY A 90 -20.33 0.37 -13.50
CA GLY A 90 -19.12 1.20 -13.58
C GLY A 90 -17.91 0.51 -12.98
N LEU A 91 -16.99 1.30 -12.43
CA LEU A 91 -15.71 0.82 -11.90
C LEU A 91 -15.56 1.20 -10.43
N LYS A 92 -14.80 0.38 -9.71
CA LYS A 92 -14.33 0.66 -8.36
C LYS A 92 -12.83 0.38 -8.27
N VAL A 93 -12.17 1.12 -7.39
CA VAL A 93 -10.81 0.80 -6.98
C VAL A 93 -10.90 -0.06 -5.73
N ARG A 94 -10.22 -1.21 -5.75
CA ARG A 94 -9.94 -1.99 -4.55
C ARG A 94 -8.46 -1.85 -4.21
N THR A 95 -8.17 -1.33 -3.03
CA THR A 95 -6.80 -1.22 -2.53
C THR A 95 -6.57 -2.29 -1.48
N PHE A 96 -5.60 -3.16 -1.72
CA PHE A 96 -5.09 -4.11 -0.74
C PHE A 96 -3.89 -3.50 -0.04
N ILE A 97 -3.88 -3.58 1.28
CA ILE A 97 -2.81 -3.04 2.11
C ILE A 97 -2.40 -4.10 3.13
N ASN A 98 -1.09 -4.25 3.29
CA ASN A 98 -0.45 -5.09 4.26
C ASN A 98 0.65 -4.27 4.97
N ILE A 99 0.41 -3.91 6.23
CA ILE A 99 1.34 -3.10 7.03
C ILE A 99 1.64 -3.77 8.37
N THR A 100 2.81 -3.44 8.92
CA THR A 100 3.13 -3.74 10.32
C THR A 100 3.29 -2.43 11.08
N LEU A 101 2.62 -2.32 12.21
CA LEU A 101 2.72 -1.19 13.13
C LEU A 101 3.65 -1.57 14.27
N GLU A 102 4.77 -0.86 14.42
CA GLU A 102 5.71 -1.03 15.55
C GLU A 102 5.16 -0.42 16.85
N LYS A 103 4.32 0.61 16.70
CA LYS A 103 3.71 1.37 17.78
C LYS A 103 2.18 1.34 17.62
N PRO A 104 1.41 1.56 18.70
CA PRO A 104 -0.02 1.77 18.54
C PRO A 104 -0.27 2.98 17.64
N LEU A 105 -1.37 2.91 16.87
CA LEU A 105 -1.89 4.01 16.08
C LEU A 105 -3.19 4.46 16.75
N THR A 106 -3.09 5.52 17.56
CA THR A 106 -4.24 6.08 18.29
C THR A 106 -4.80 7.31 17.59
N GLU A 107 -3.94 8.02 16.86
CA GLU A 107 -4.25 9.16 16.01
C GLU A 107 -3.50 9.00 14.68
N GLY A 108 -3.51 10.00 13.81
CA GLY A 108 -2.76 9.94 12.57
C GLY A 108 -3.29 10.90 11.54
N GLU A 109 -2.46 11.21 10.56
CA GLU A 109 -2.77 12.17 9.51
C GLU A 109 -2.73 11.47 8.16
N PHE A 110 -3.84 11.52 7.43
CA PHE A 110 -3.95 11.02 6.07
C PHE A 110 -3.99 12.19 5.10
N LEU A 111 -3.02 12.24 4.19
CA LEU A 111 -2.88 13.31 3.21
C LEU A 111 -3.04 12.74 1.80
N VAL A 112 -3.58 13.54 0.89
CA VAL A 112 -3.72 13.18 -0.52
C VAL A 112 -3.47 14.36 -1.43
N ASP A 113 -2.63 14.13 -2.44
CA ASP A 113 -2.38 15.03 -3.55
C ASP A 113 -2.81 14.36 -4.85
N VAL A 114 -3.57 15.07 -5.67
CA VAL A 114 -4.03 14.62 -6.98
C VAL A 114 -3.65 15.64 -8.04
N LYS A 115 -2.98 15.17 -9.09
CA LYS A 115 -2.68 15.94 -10.30
C LYS A 115 -3.46 15.43 -11.49
N TYR A 116 -4.11 16.32 -12.23
CA TYR A 116 -4.77 16.07 -13.51
C TYR A 116 -3.98 16.68 -14.66
N ASN A 117 -3.52 15.84 -15.58
CA ASN A 117 -2.67 16.25 -16.72
C ASN A 117 -1.47 17.11 -16.29
N GLY A 118 -0.86 16.76 -15.15
CA GLY A 118 0.30 17.45 -14.59
C GLY A 118 -0.02 18.72 -13.79
N LYS A 119 -1.29 19.16 -13.72
CA LYS A 119 -1.72 20.30 -12.90
C LYS A 119 -2.36 19.81 -11.61
N ASP A 120 -2.17 20.55 -10.52
CA ASP A 120 -2.81 20.22 -9.25
C ASP A 120 -4.34 20.34 -9.38
N LEU A 121 -5.03 19.27 -8.98
CA LEU A 121 -6.48 19.16 -9.04
C LEU A 121 -7.08 19.21 -7.63
N TYR A 122 -6.45 18.51 -6.69
CA TYR A 122 -6.97 18.33 -5.35
C TYR A 122 -5.82 18.06 -4.37
N ASP A 123 -5.87 18.69 -3.21
CA ASP A 123 -4.99 18.48 -2.07
C ASP A 123 -5.91 18.52 -0.84
N ASN A 124 -5.80 17.53 0.03
CA ASN A 124 -6.47 17.57 1.32
C ASN A 124 -5.75 16.71 2.36
N HIS A 125 -6.01 17.01 3.63
CA HIS A 125 -5.57 16.23 4.77
C HIS A 125 -6.76 15.95 5.70
N TRP A 126 -6.72 14.81 6.37
CA TRP A 126 -7.70 14.40 7.37
C TRP A 126 -7.01 13.74 8.54
N GLU A 127 -7.65 13.82 9.70
CA GLU A 127 -7.36 12.92 10.81
C GLU A 127 -7.77 11.49 10.41
N PHE A 128 -6.81 10.58 10.37
CA PHE A 128 -7.01 9.22 9.87
C PHE A 128 -8.09 8.48 10.66
N CYS A 129 -8.06 8.59 11.99
CA CYS A 129 -8.96 7.85 12.87
C CYS A 129 -10.43 8.33 12.82
N THR A 130 -10.69 9.49 12.22
CA THR A 130 -12.04 10.08 12.11
C THR A 130 -12.51 10.21 10.65
N ILE A 131 -11.70 9.77 9.67
CA ILE A 131 -11.93 9.97 8.23
C ILE A 131 -13.27 9.42 7.71
N ASP A 132 -13.83 8.44 8.39
CA ASP A 132 -15.04 7.74 7.98
C ASP A 132 -16.17 7.78 9.02
N GLU A 133 -16.09 8.66 10.03
CA GLU A 133 -17.14 8.80 11.04
C GLU A 133 -18.50 9.18 10.46
N ASN A 134 -18.49 9.87 9.32
CA ASN A 134 -19.69 10.29 8.60
C ASN A 134 -20.06 9.34 7.44
N GLN A 135 -19.39 8.19 7.31
CA GLN A 135 -19.67 7.20 6.28
C GLN A 135 -20.59 6.10 6.83
N GLU A 136 -21.49 5.58 5.99
CA GLU A 136 -22.39 4.47 6.38
C GLU A 136 -21.62 3.20 6.77
N VAL A 137 -20.41 3.03 6.24
CA VAL A 137 -19.52 1.90 6.54
C VAL A 137 -18.18 2.44 7.01
N LYS A 138 -17.91 2.25 8.30
CA LYS A 138 -16.61 2.51 8.93
C LYS A 138 -15.60 1.44 8.49
N GLN A 139 -14.47 1.88 7.95
CA GLN A 139 -13.33 1.10 7.48
C GLN A 139 -12.09 1.25 8.39
N VAL A 140 -12.01 2.35 9.16
CA VAL A 140 -10.92 2.67 10.08
C VAL A 140 -11.39 2.47 11.52
N PHE A 141 -10.66 1.68 12.31
CA PHE A 141 -11.03 1.34 13.69
C PHE A 141 -9.86 1.61 14.62
N CYS A 142 -9.64 2.87 14.97
CA CYS A 142 -8.68 3.24 16.00
C CYS A 142 -9.21 2.93 17.41
N PRO A 143 -8.33 2.64 18.38
CA PRO A 143 -6.88 2.53 18.23
C PRO A 143 -6.44 1.17 17.66
N TYR A 144 -5.41 1.19 16.81
CA TYR A 144 -4.71 -0.03 16.41
C TYR A 144 -3.58 -0.32 17.40
N LYS A 145 -3.40 -1.60 17.74
CA LYS A 145 -2.28 -2.05 18.57
C LYS A 145 -1.04 -2.26 17.69
N PRO A 146 0.17 -2.32 18.26
CA PRO A 146 1.32 -2.84 17.53
C PRO A 146 1.00 -4.22 16.98
N GLY A 147 1.36 -4.47 15.72
CA GLY A 147 1.09 -5.73 15.07
C GLY A 147 0.94 -5.64 13.56
N PHE A 148 0.63 -6.80 12.99
CA PHE A 148 0.45 -6.98 11.56
C PHE A 148 -1.02 -6.80 11.17
N TYR A 149 -1.26 -6.03 10.12
CA TYR A 149 -2.60 -5.73 9.64
C TYR A 149 -2.70 -5.88 8.13
N THR A 150 -3.81 -6.48 7.71
CA THR A 150 -4.15 -6.71 6.31
C THR A 150 -5.61 -6.33 6.14
N TRP A 151 -5.89 -5.45 5.19
CA TRP A 151 -7.26 -5.13 4.81
C TRP A 151 -7.35 -4.76 3.33
N ALA A 152 -8.58 -4.76 2.83
CA ALA A 152 -8.91 -4.29 1.49
C ALA A 152 -10.03 -3.25 1.59
N THR A 153 -9.87 -2.12 0.91
CA THR A 153 -10.89 -1.07 0.86
C THR A 153 -11.38 -0.86 -0.56
N ASP A 154 -12.69 -0.79 -0.73
CA ASP A 154 -13.32 -0.42 -1.99
C ASP A 154 -13.68 1.07 -1.97
N LYS A 155 -13.33 1.78 -3.04
CA LYS A 155 -13.81 3.13 -3.34
C LYS A 155 -14.42 3.16 -4.72
N LYS A 156 -15.64 3.70 -4.82
CA LYS A 156 -16.38 3.80 -6.09
C LYS A 156 -15.76 4.92 -6.94
N ILE A 157 -15.55 4.67 -8.24
CA ILE A 157 -15.14 5.73 -9.17
C ILE A 157 -16.41 6.45 -9.64
N PRO A 158 -16.49 7.79 -9.53
CA PRO A 158 -17.63 8.54 -10.04
C PRO A 158 -17.84 8.30 -11.54
N LYS A 159 -19.10 8.21 -11.98
CA LYS A 159 -19.45 7.96 -13.40
C LYS A 159 -18.96 9.06 -14.35
N PHE A 160 -18.82 10.28 -13.84
CA PHE A 160 -18.43 11.46 -14.61
C PHE A 160 -17.08 11.97 -14.11
N ILE A 161 -16.01 11.31 -14.55
CA ILE A 161 -14.65 11.83 -14.43
C ILE A 161 -14.11 12.18 -15.82
N PRO A 162 -13.51 13.37 -16.02
CA PRO A 162 -12.93 13.75 -17.30
C PRO A 162 -11.86 12.76 -17.79
N LYS A 163 -11.77 12.56 -19.10
CA LYS A 163 -10.65 11.82 -19.70
C LYS A 163 -9.32 12.50 -19.43
N GLY A 164 -8.26 11.72 -19.28
CA GLY A 164 -6.91 12.23 -19.04
C GLY A 164 -6.13 11.41 -18.03
N LYS A 165 -4.98 11.97 -17.63
CA LYS A 165 -4.02 11.31 -16.74
C LYS A 165 -4.12 11.88 -15.33
N TYR A 166 -4.42 11.02 -14.38
CA TYR A 166 -4.47 11.31 -12.95
C TYR A 166 -3.25 10.69 -12.28
N HIS A 167 -2.53 11.48 -11.50
CA HIS A 167 -1.53 10.97 -10.58
C HIS A 167 -2.01 11.26 -9.17
N THR A 168 -1.98 10.26 -8.30
CA THR A 168 -2.31 10.44 -6.89
C THR A 168 -1.12 10.03 -6.05
N ARG A 169 -0.79 10.87 -5.07
CA ARG A 169 0.09 10.53 -3.95
C ARG A 169 -0.77 10.63 -2.70
N ALA A 170 -0.87 9.57 -1.93
CA ALA A 170 -1.56 9.56 -0.66
C ALA A 170 -0.64 8.98 0.40
N TRP A 171 -0.63 9.52 1.62
CA TRP A 171 0.21 8.96 2.67
C TRP A 171 -0.42 9.09 4.04
N LEU A 172 -0.03 8.19 4.93
CA LEU A 172 -0.48 8.13 6.30
C LEU A 172 0.72 8.32 7.23
N ASN A 173 0.66 9.33 8.08
CA ASN A 173 1.57 9.51 9.19
C ASN A 173 0.91 8.98 10.49
N GLY A 174 1.70 8.31 11.32
CA GLY A 174 1.25 7.86 12.64
C GLY A 174 1.33 8.95 13.70
N ASP A 175 0.97 8.59 14.94
CA ASP A 175 1.00 9.45 16.14
C ASP A 175 2.33 10.20 16.31
N ASP A 176 3.46 9.58 15.94
CA ASP A 176 4.79 10.18 16.09
C ASP A 176 5.24 10.99 14.87
N GLY A 177 4.32 11.29 13.94
CA GLY A 177 4.57 12.01 12.70
C GLY A 177 5.35 11.21 11.65
N LYS A 178 5.68 9.94 11.92
CA LYS A 178 6.39 9.10 10.95
C LYS A 178 5.44 8.56 9.90
N LEU A 179 5.95 8.53 8.67
CA LEU A 179 5.29 7.89 7.55
C LEU A 179 5.12 6.38 7.81
N LEU A 180 3.87 5.91 7.79
CA LEU A 180 3.51 4.50 7.90
C LEU A 180 3.34 3.87 6.53
N THR A 181 2.71 4.59 5.61
CA THR A 181 2.50 4.10 4.26
C THR A 181 2.28 5.22 3.25
N CYS A 182 2.64 4.95 2.00
CA CYS A 182 2.48 5.85 0.87
C CYS A 182 1.89 5.12 -0.34
N GLY A 183 0.71 5.54 -0.78
CA GLY A 183 0.09 5.10 -2.02
C GLY A 183 0.45 6.01 -3.19
N LEU A 184 0.92 5.42 -4.28
CA LEU A 184 1.18 6.11 -5.55
C LEU A 184 0.36 5.45 -6.65
N THR A 185 -0.45 6.24 -7.35
CA THR A 185 -1.27 5.74 -8.47
C THR A 185 -1.05 6.58 -9.72
N THR A 186 -1.17 5.93 -10.87
CA THR A 186 -1.29 6.59 -12.17
C THR A 186 -2.46 5.97 -12.90
N PHE A 187 -3.53 6.74 -13.04
CA PHE A 187 -4.76 6.29 -13.68
C PHE A 187 -4.99 7.09 -14.96
N VAL A 188 -5.22 6.39 -16.07
CA VAL A 188 -5.49 6.98 -17.38
C VAL A 188 -6.88 6.55 -17.81
N LEU A 189 -7.73 7.53 -18.11
CA LEU A 189 -9.10 7.35 -18.58
C LEU A 189 -9.27 7.85 -20.03
#